data_AF-A0A2E8YPL8-F1
#
_entry.id   AF-A0A2E8YPL8-F1
#
_cell.length_a   1.000
_cell.length_b   1.000
_cell.length_c   1.000
_cell.angle_alpha   90.00
_cell.angle_beta   90.00
_cell.angle_gamma   90.00
#
_symmetry.space_group_name_H-M   'P 1'
#
loop_
_entity.id
_entity.type
_entity.pdbx_description
1 polymer ?
#
loop_
_entity_poly.entity_id
_entity_poly.type
_entity_poly.pdbx_seq_one_letter_code
_entity_poly.pdbx_strand_id
1 'polypeptide(L)'
;MLLTTLSFVALSLSVRALSADISAVQIVFIRCLFGVLLFLPWVASEGLEALKTKKFTQHLIRAVFMGVGMILWFAAIGSLPLGDAIALHFTLPLFMIIFAAIFLREDVDTTRWMATSIGFVGVLIVLRPGFQIIEWAHYFVLLSGALYGANHVITKFMSGTETPNATAFYMNVLILPGATVALPFFWSMPSWEHVGWILVLGITGTTAHTCLLKAMQHADASALAPIDFLRLVFCSIGAYFLFNDISDFWTYAGASVIFLAAWYNTWSASRSEMRVTEK
;
A
#
# COMPACT_ATOMS: atom_id res chain seq x y z
N MET A 1 14.46 -3.98 0.55
CA MET A 1 13.62 -2.93 1.17
C MET A 1 13.89 -1.53 0.62
N LEU A 2 15.15 -1.05 0.58
CA LEU A 2 15.43 0.30 0.05
C LEU A 2 14.86 0.53 -1.36
N LEU A 3 15.07 -0.41 -2.29
CA LEU A 3 14.47 -0.34 -3.64
C LEU A 3 12.94 -0.31 -3.61
N THR A 4 12.31 -1.04 -2.69
CA THR A 4 10.87 -1.02 -2.45
C THR A 4 10.41 0.39 -2.06
N THR A 5 11.05 0.98 -1.06
CA THR A 5 10.74 2.33 -0.57
C THR A 5 10.91 3.37 -1.67
N LEU A 6 12.05 3.38 -2.36
CA LEU A 6 12.31 4.34 -3.45
C LEU A 6 11.33 4.16 -4.62
N SER A 7 10.95 2.92 -4.94
CA SER A 7 9.93 2.65 -5.96
C SER A 7 8.56 3.16 -5.52
N PHE A 8 8.16 2.98 -4.25
CA PHE A 8 6.91 3.55 -3.74
C PHE A 8 6.92 5.08 -3.69
N VAL A 9 8.07 5.70 -3.42
CA VAL A 9 8.22 7.17 -3.48
C VAL A 9 7.99 7.65 -4.92
N ALA A 10 8.71 7.07 -5.88
CA ALA A 10 8.56 7.42 -7.29
C ALA A 10 7.12 7.17 -7.79
N LEU A 11 6.51 6.05 -7.40
CA LEU A 11 5.10 5.75 -7.67
C LEU A 11 4.18 6.85 -7.14
N SER A 12 4.35 7.26 -5.89
CA SER A 12 3.47 8.23 -5.24
C SER A 12 3.60 9.62 -5.87
N LEU A 13 4.82 10.03 -6.22
CA LEU A 13 5.07 11.28 -6.95
C LEU A 13 4.48 11.24 -8.37
N SER A 14 4.60 10.12 -9.08
CA SER A 14 3.94 9.93 -10.38
C SER A 14 2.43 10.04 -10.27
N VAL A 15 1.81 9.40 -9.27
CA VAL A 15 0.37 9.49 -9.05
C VAL A 15 -0.02 10.94 -8.80
N ARG A 16 0.70 11.66 -7.92
CA ARG A 16 0.45 13.08 -7.64
C ARG A 16 0.54 13.93 -8.90
N ALA A 17 1.58 13.76 -9.72
CA ALA A 17 1.76 14.49 -10.97
C ALA A 17 0.64 14.24 -11.99
N LEU A 18 0.10 13.01 -12.04
CA LEU A 18 -0.95 12.63 -12.97
C LEU A 18 -2.36 13.00 -12.46
N SER A 19 -2.55 13.17 -11.15
CA SER A 19 -3.88 13.30 -10.54
C SER A 19 -4.59 14.62 -10.89
N ALA A 20 -3.88 15.61 -11.44
CA ALA A 20 -4.48 16.86 -11.90
C ALA A 20 -5.41 16.64 -13.12
N ASP A 21 -5.01 15.75 -14.03
CA ASP A 21 -5.69 15.56 -15.32
C ASP A 21 -6.20 14.14 -15.55
N ILE A 22 -5.70 13.17 -14.78
CA ILE A 22 -6.01 11.75 -14.93
C ILE A 22 -6.72 11.23 -13.68
N SER A 23 -7.87 10.61 -13.89
CA SER A 23 -8.66 10.02 -12.81
C SER A 23 -7.92 8.87 -12.11
N ALA A 24 -8.20 8.67 -10.82
CA ALA A 24 -7.63 7.56 -10.05
C ALA A 24 -7.90 6.18 -10.69
N VAL A 25 -9.10 6.00 -11.25
CA VAL A 25 -9.50 4.77 -11.97
C VAL A 25 -8.59 4.52 -13.16
N GLN A 26 -8.32 5.54 -13.97
CA GLN A 26 -7.44 5.42 -15.13
C GLN A 26 -5.97 5.20 -14.72
N ILE A 27 -5.49 5.86 -13.65
CA ILE A 27 -4.14 5.62 -13.10
C ILE A 27 -4.01 4.15 -12.65
N VAL A 28 -5.01 3.59 -11.96
CA VAL A 28 -5.04 2.16 -11.58
C VAL A 28 -5.04 1.26 -12.81
N PHE A 29 -5.85 1.56 -13.83
CA PHE A 29 -5.85 0.82 -15.09
C PHE A 29 -4.47 0.79 -15.73
N ILE A 30 -3.83 1.95 -15.91
CA ILE A 30 -2.48 2.07 -16.50
C ILE A 30 -1.49 1.25 -15.68
N ARG A 31 -1.51 1.42 -14.35
CA ARG A 31 -0.61 0.67 -13.45
C ARG A 31 -0.82 -0.84 -13.60
N CYS A 32 -2.05 -1.34 -13.59
CA CYS A 32 -2.31 -2.77 -13.73
C CYS A 32 -1.92 -3.29 -15.12
N LEU A 33 -2.16 -2.52 -16.17
CA LEU A 33 -1.76 -2.85 -17.55
C LEU A 33 -0.24 -3.02 -17.65
N PHE A 34 0.53 -2.04 -17.16
CA PHE A 34 1.99 -2.16 -17.09
C PHE A 34 2.43 -3.35 -16.24
N GLY A 35 1.75 -3.60 -15.11
CA GLY A 35 2.01 -4.76 -14.28
C GLY A 35 1.86 -6.07 -15.06
N VAL A 36 0.76 -6.26 -15.79
CA VAL A 36 0.58 -7.44 -16.65
C VAL A 36 1.68 -7.52 -17.70
N LEU A 37 1.94 -6.44 -18.44
CA LEU A 37 2.95 -6.41 -19.50
C LEU A 37 4.35 -6.76 -18.99
N LEU A 38 4.75 -6.23 -17.83
CA LEU A 38 6.05 -6.47 -17.22
C LEU A 38 6.21 -7.89 -16.67
N PHE A 39 5.11 -8.58 -16.34
CA PHE A 39 5.15 -9.98 -15.93
C PHE A 39 5.06 -10.96 -17.11
N LEU A 40 4.69 -10.53 -18.33
CA LEU A 40 4.63 -11.42 -19.49
C LEU A 40 5.94 -12.16 -19.78
N PRO A 41 7.13 -11.53 -19.74
CA PRO A 41 8.39 -12.26 -19.96
C PRO A 41 8.62 -13.36 -18.92
N TRP A 42 8.24 -13.12 -17.65
CA TRP A 42 8.35 -14.11 -16.58
C TRP A 42 7.36 -15.27 -16.78
N VAL A 43 6.12 -15.00 -17.20
CA VAL A 43 5.16 -16.06 -17.53
C VAL A 43 5.62 -16.87 -18.75
N ALA A 44 6.22 -16.20 -19.74
CA ALA A 44 6.77 -16.88 -20.92
C ALA A 44 7.96 -17.78 -20.58
N SER A 45 8.79 -17.40 -19.59
CA SER A 45 9.95 -18.21 -19.17
C SER A 45 9.59 -19.39 -18.28
N GLU A 46 8.69 -19.19 -17.30
CA GLU A 46 8.29 -20.24 -16.34
C GLU A 46 7.14 -21.12 -16.86
N GLY A 47 6.42 -20.65 -17.87
CA GLY A 47 5.22 -21.29 -18.40
C GLY A 47 3.97 -21.07 -17.54
N LEU A 48 2.81 -21.50 -18.07
CA LEU A 48 1.52 -21.38 -17.39
C LEU A 48 1.41 -22.23 -16.13
N GLU A 49 2.31 -23.20 -15.93
CA GLU A 49 2.35 -24.01 -14.72
C GLU A 49 2.67 -23.18 -13.47
N ALA A 50 3.49 -22.13 -13.62
CA ALA A 50 3.79 -21.19 -12.55
C ALA A 50 2.56 -20.37 -12.10
N LEU A 51 1.47 -20.40 -12.87
CA LEU A 51 0.20 -19.77 -12.55
C LEU A 51 -0.81 -20.76 -11.93
N LYS A 52 -0.52 -22.06 -11.85
CA LYS A 52 -1.47 -23.02 -11.26
C LYS A 52 -1.69 -22.68 -9.78
N THR A 53 -2.94 -22.36 -9.42
CA THR A 53 -3.32 -22.07 -8.03
C THR A 53 -4.61 -22.81 -7.66
N LYS A 54 -4.66 -23.30 -6.42
CA LYS A 54 -5.89 -23.84 -5.80
C LYS A 54 -6.63 -22.76 -4.99
N LYS A 55 -6.08 -21.55 -4.90
CA LYS A 55 -6.55 -20.44 -4.07
C LYS A 55 -7.07 -19.26 -4.89
N PHE A 56 -7.69 -19.54 -6.04
CA PHE A 56 -8.19 -18.51 -6.95
C PHE A 56 -9.18 -17.55 -6.28
N THR A 57 -10.09 -18.06 -5.45
CA THR A 57 -11.05 -17.23 -4.69
C THR A 57 -10.33 -16.23 -3.78
N GLN A 58 -9.24 -16.63 -3.11
CA GLN A 58 -8.46 -15.73 -2.26
C GLN A 58 -7.70 -14.68 -3.09
N HIS A 59 -7.19 -15.03 -4.27
CA HIS A 59 -6.62 -14.06 -5.21
C HIS A 59 -7.68 -13.05 -5.67
N LEU A 60 -8.90 -13.49 -5.95
CA LEU A 60 -10.02 -12.61 -6.34
C LEU A 60 -10.41 -11.65 -5.22
N ILE A 61 -10.62 -12.14 -4.00
CA ILE A 61 -10.94 -11.29 -2.84
C ILE A 61 -9.83 -10.26 -2.60
N ARG A 62 -8.57 -10.70 -2.66
CA ARG A 62 -7.41 -9.79 -2.54
C ARG A 62 -7.38 -8.75 -3.64
N ALA A 63 -7.63 -9.14 -4.89
CA ALA A 63 -7.67 -8.23 -6.02
C ALA A 63 -8.76 -7.18 -5.86
N VAL A 64 -9.94 -7.54 -5.35
CA VAL A 64 -11.00 -6.58 -5.05
C VAL A 64 -10.57 -5.59 -3.95
N PHE A 65 -10.06 -6.09 -2.81
CA PHE A 65 -9.59 -5.22 -1.73
C PHE A 65 -8.46 -4.30 -2.19
N MET A 66 -7.46 -4.85 -2.87
CA MET A 66 -6.32 -4.08 -3.39
C MET A 66 -6.77 -3.08 -4.47
N GLY A 67 -7.63 -3.48 -5.40
CA GLY A 67 -8.10 -2.62 -6.50
C GLY A 67 -8.91 -1.43 -5.98
N VAL A 68 -9.90 -1.68 -5.12
CA VAL A 68 -10.68 -0.61 -4.50
C VAL A 68 -9.79 0.26 -3.61
N GLY A 69 -8.92 -0.37 -2.82
CA GLY A 69 -7.93 0.35 -2.00
C GLY A 69 -7.03 1.24 -2.85
N MET A 70 -6.53 0.77 -3.99
CA MET A 70 -5.68 1.53 -4.91
C MET A 70 -6.41 2.76 -5.46
N ILE A 71 -7.67 2.59 -5.89
CA ILE A 71 -8.48 3.71 -6.39
C ILE A 71 -8.63 4.78 -5.30
N LEU A 72 -9.00 4.37 -4.07
CA LEU A 72 -9.15 5.29 -2.94
C LEU A 72 -7.82 5.95 -2.54
N TRP A 73 -6.73 5.19 -2.59
CA TRP A 73 -5.38 5.69 -2.29
C TRP A 73 -4.95 6.76 -3.29
N PHE A 74 -5.09 6.49 -4.59
CA PHE A 74 -4.70 7.42 -5.63
C PHE A 74 -5.62 8.65 -5.67
N ALA A 75 -6.92 8.47 -5.39
CA ALA A 75 -7.82 9.59 -5.20
C ALA A 75 -7.39 10.48 -4.02
N ALA A 76 -6.99 9.88 -2.89
CA ALA A 76 -6.50 10.64 -1.73
C ALA A 76 -5.17 11.37 -2.02
N ILE A 77 -4.23 10.75 -2.74
CA ILE A 77 -2.99 11.42 -3.20
C ILE A 77 -3.31 12.65 -4.07
N GLY A 78 -4.33 12.56 -4.93
CA GLY A 78 -4.74 13.67 -5.77
C GLY A 78 -5.33 14.86 -5.00
N SER A 79 -5.90 14.62 -3.82
CA SER A 79 -6.66 15.64 -3.08
C SER A 79 -5.98 16.14 -1.81
N LEU A 80 -5.09 15.38 -1.18
CA LEU A 80 -4.38 15.79 0.04
C LEU A 80 -2.93 16.16 -0.25
N PRO A 81 -2.30 16.98 0.61
CA PRO A 81 -0.85 17.08 0.65
C PRO A 81 -0.23 15.68 0.76
N LEU A 82 0.78 15.38 -0.06
CA LEU A 82 1.29 14.01 -0.20
C LEU A 82 1.79 13.43 1.14
N GLY A 83 2.40 14.26 1.99
CA GLY A 83 2.83 13.82 3.32
C GLY A 83 1.66 13.41 4.22
N ASP A 84 0.52 14.09 4.15
CA ASP A 84 -0.68 13.81 4.94
C ASP A 84 -1.30 12.48 4.51
N ALA A 85 -1.41 12.27 3.19
CA ALA A 85 -1.85 11.01 2.62
C ALA A 85 -0.93 9.85 3.08
N ILE A 86 0.39 10.01 2.97
CA ILE A 86 1.34 8.96 3.38
C ILE A 86 1.26 8.69 4.88
N ALA A 87 1.20 9.73 5.71
CA ALA A 87 1.06 9.63 7.16
C ALA A 87 -0.19 8.83 7.57
N LEU A 88 -1.34 9.14 6.97
CA LEU A 88 -2.59 8.43 7.25
C LEU A 88 -2.58 7.01 6.69
N HIS A 89 -1.92 6.76 5.55
CA HIS A 89 -1.81 5.43 4.98
C HIS A 89 -0.92 4.50 5.81
N PHE A 90 -0.04 5.05 6.66
CA PHE A 90 0.70 4.28 7.67
C PHE A 90 -0.20 3.68 8.77
N THR A 91 -1.51 3.87 8.74
CA THR A 91 -2.47 3.10 9.55
C THR A 91 -2.67 1.67 9.07
N LEU A 92 -2.22 1.33 7.86
CA LEU A 92 -2.30 -0.02 7.28
C LEU A 92 -1.85 -1.12 8.27
N PRO A 93 -0.69 -1.05 8.96
CA PRO A 93 -0.28 -2.09 9.91
C PRO A 93 -1.20 -2.20 11.13
N LEU A 94 -1.85 -1.10 11.54
CA LEU A 94 -2.84 -1.12 12.62
C LEU A 94 -4.07 -1.94 12.18
N PHE A 95 -4.54 -1.72 10.96
CA PHE A 95 -5.62 -2.49 10.38
C PHE A 95 -5.23 -3.96 10.15
N MET A 96 -3.97 -4.26 9.80
CA MET A 96 -3.50 -5.65 9.70
C MET A 96 -3.69 -6.41 11.02
N ILE A 97 -3.46 -5.77 12.17
CA ILE A 97 -3.65 -6.41 13.48
C ILE A 97 -5.13 -6.74 13.70
N ILE A 98 -6.02 -5.79 13.40
CA ILE A 98 -7.47 -5.98 13.52
C ILE A 98 -7.93 -7.12 12.60
N PHE A 99 -7.53 -7.11 11.34
CA PHE A 99 -7.94 -8.16 10.39
C PHE A 99 -7.28 -9.51 10.65
N ALA A 100 -6.07 -9.55 11.22
CA ALA A 100 -5.47 -10.81 11.67
C ALA A 100 -6.30 -11.45 12.79
N ALA A 101 -6.75 -10.66 13.78
CA ALA A 101 -7.64 -11.15 14.83
C ALA A 101 -8.97 -11.70 14.25
N ILE A 102 -9.56 -11.01 13.27
CA ILE A 102 -10.86 -11.40 12.70
C ILE A 102 -10.75 -12.60 11.75
N PHE A 103 -9.81 -12.55 10.78
CA PHE A 103 -9.73 -13.53 9.70
C PHE A 103 -8.90 -14.76 10.06
N LEU A 104 -7.81 -14.58 10.82
CA LEU A 104 -6.95 -15.68 11.23
C LEU A 104 -7.32 -16.24 12.61
N ARG A 105 -8.23 -15.56 13.34
CA ARG A 105 -8.57 -15.88 14.73
C ARG A 105 -7.32 -15.95 15.61
N GLU A 106 -6.33 -15.09 15.32
CA GLU A 106 -5.15 -14.94 16.16
C GLU A 106 -5.55 -14.35 17.51
N ASP A 107 -5.08 -14.94 18.60
CA ASP A 107 -5.18 -14.35 19.92
C ASP A 107 -4.24 -13.14 20.01
N VAL A 108 -4.81 -11.95 19.88
CA VAL A 108 -4.08 -10.68 20.01
C VAL A 108 -4.05 -10.26 21.47
N ASP A 109 -2.86 -10.18 22.04
CA ASP A 109 -2.67 -9.81 23.44
C ASP A 109 -3.03 -8.33 23.73
N THR A 110 -3.17 -8.01 25.01
CA THR A 110 -3.50 -6.64 25.45
C THR A 110 -2.47 -5.62 24.99
N THR A 111 -1.19 -6.01 24.94
CA THR A 111 -0.10 -5.14 24.48
C THR A 111 -0.34 -4.67 23.04
N ARG A 112 -0.70 -5.59 22.14
CA ARG A 112 -0.95 -5.29 20.74
C ARG A 112 -2.21 -4.45 20.54
N TRP A 113 -3.25 -4.69 21.34
CA TRP A 113 -4.44 -3.84 21.34
C TRP A 113 -4.14 -2.41 21.79
N MET A 114 -3.40 -2.24 22.89
CA MET A 114 -2.99 -0.93 23.37
C MET A 114 -2.15 -0.17 22.34
N ALA A 115 -1.17 -0.83 21.73
CA ALA A 115 -0.34 -0.23 20.71
C ALA A 115 -1.18 0.17 19.47
N THR A 116 -2.11 -0.69 19.05
CA THR A 116 -3.08 -0.35 17.98
C THR A 116 -3.90 0.89 18.33
N SER A 117 -4.45 0.98 19.55
CA SER A 117 -5.19 2.15 20.02
C SER A 117 -4.35 3.42 20.03
N ILE A 118 -3.09 3.36 20.49
CA ILE A 118 -2.15 4.50 20.44
C ILE A 118 -1.90 4.94 19.01
N GLY A 119 -1.77 3.98 18.07
CA GLY A 119 -1.64 4.30 16.65
C GLY A 119 -2.84 5.10 16.12
N PHE A 120 -4.06 4.74 16.51
CA PHE A 120 -5.26 5.51 16.16
C PHE A 120 -5.31 6.90 16.82
N VAL A 121 -4.71 7.10 18.00
CA VAL A 121 -4.50 8.46 18.54
C VAL A 121 -3.61 9.27 17.60
N GLY A 122 -2.57 8.67 17.02
CA GLY A 122 -1.76 9.30 15.98
C GLY A 122 -2.57 9.75 14.76
N VAL A 123 -3.59 8.98 14.36
CA VAL A 123 -4.54 9.39 13.29
C VAL A 123 -5.31 10.64 13.68
N LEU A 124 -5.79 10.72 14.91
CA LEU A 124 -6.48 11.91 15.42
C LEU A 124 -5.56 13.14 15.45
N ILE A 125 -4.27 12.94 15.72
CA ILE A 125 -3.26 14.02 15.66
C ILE A 125 -3.07 14.53 14.23
N VAL A 126 -3.10 13.66 13.22
CA VAL A 126 -3.03 14.09 11.81
C VAL A 126 -4.34 14.77 11.37
N LEU A 127 -5.49 14.16 11.69
CA LEU A 127 -6.80 14.66 11.25
C LEU A 127 -7.27 15.91 11.99
N ARG A 128 -6.87 16.10 13.24
CA ARG A 128 -7.22 17.26 14.10
C ARG A 128 -8.70 17.66 13.99
N PRO A 129 -9.63 16.75 14.33
CA PRO A 129 -11.05 17.06 14.28
C PRO A 129 -11.37 18.30 15.12
N GLY A 130 -12.12 19.24 14.54
CA GLY A 130 -12.47 20.51 15.17
C GLY A 130 -11.46 21.64 14.95
N PHE A 131 -10.26 21.35 14.44
CA PHE A 131 -9.26 22.36 14.07
C PHE A 131 -9.06 22.50 12.55
N GLN A 132 -9.42 21.47 11.77
CA GLN A 132 -9.48 21.53 10.31
C GLN A 132 -10.69 20.78 9.76
N ILE A 133 -11.06 21.09 8.52
CA ILE A 133 -12.13 20.38 7.82
C ILE A 133 -11.61 19.00 7.41
N ILE A 134 -12.35 17.96 7.80
CA ILE A 134 -12.06 16.59 7.38
C ILE A 134 -12.78 16.35 6.05
N GLU A 135 -12.03 16.45 4.96
CA GLU A 135 -12.49 16.16 3.61
C GLU A 135 -12.68 14.65 3.34
N TRP A 136 -13.43 14.32 2.29
CA TRP A 136 -13.64 12.95 1.80
C TRP A 136 -12.34 12.18 1.57
N ALA A 137 -11.29 12.87 1.12
CA ALA A 137 -9.99 12.27 0.86
C ALA A 137 -9.34 11.64 2.11
N HIS A 138 -9.59 12.19 3.30
CA HIS A 138 -9.13 11.61 4.57
C HIS A 138 -9.78 10.25 4.84
N TYR A 139 -11.07 10.11 4.54
CA TYR A 139 -11.77 8.83 4.67
C TYR A 139 -11.30 7.84 3.61
N PHE A 140 -11.01 8.30 2.39
CA PHE A 140 -10.47 7.45 1.32
C PHE A 140 -9.13 6.83 1.70
N VAL A 141 -8.20 7.60 2.25
CA VAL A 141 -6.90 7.05 2.68
C VAL A 141 -7.02 6.06 3.84
N LEU A 142 -7.89 6.33 4.82
CA LEU A 142 -8.10 5.41 5.94
C LEU A 142 -8.77 4.11 5.50
N LEU A 143 -9.80 4.20 4.65
CA LEU A 143 -10.45 3.01 4.09
C LEU A 143 -9.48 2.24 3.18
N SER A 144 -8.65 2.94 2.42
CA SER A 144 -7.58 2.32 1.63
C SER A 144 -6.61 1.55 2.53
N GLY A 145 -6.11 2.17 3.61
CA GLY A 145 -5.24 1.51 4.59
C GLY A 145 -5.87 0.25 5.17
N ALA A 146 -7.18 0.27 5.46
CA ALA A 146 -7.93 -0.90 5.91
C ALA A 146 -7.98 -2.01 4.85
N LEU A 147 -8.33 -1.68 3.60
CA LEU A 147 -8.41 -2.65 2.50
C LEU A 147 -7.04 -3.25 2.16
N TYR A 148 -5.98 -2.44 2.18
CA TYR A 148 -4.61 -2.92 2.03
C TYR A 148 -4.21 -3.84 3.19
N GLY A 149 -4.58 -3.49 4.42
CA GLY A 149 -4.34 -4.31 5.61
C GLY A 149 -5.01 -5.68 5.49
N ALA A 150 -6.28 -5.72 5.10
CA ALA A 150 -7.01 -6.95 4.82
C ALA A 150 -6.33 -7.79 3.70
N ASN A 151 -5.94 -7.14 2.59
CA ASN A 151 -5.18 -7.80 1.53
C ASN A 151 -3.86 -8.39 2.03
N HIS A 152 -3.09 -7.67 2.86
CA HIS A 152 -1.82 -8.16 3.40
C HIS A 152 -1.99 -9.35 4.34
N VAL A 153 -3.02 -9.35 5.19
CA VAL A 153 -3.34 -10.51 6.05
C VAL A 153 -3.65 -11.75 5.20
N ILE A 154 -4.48 -11.61 4.16
CA ILE A 154 -4.77 -12.73 3.23
C ILE A 154 -3.50 -13.15 2.47
N THR A 155 -2.64 -12.20 2.08
CA THR A 155 -1.37 -12.49 1.40
C THR A 155 -0.45 -13.32 2.30
N LYS A 156 -0.33 -12.96 3.58
CA LYS A 156 0.45 -13.72 4.58
C LYS A 156 -0.07 -15.16 4.72
N PHE A 157 -1.39 -15.36 4.68
CA PHE A 157 -1.98 -16.71 4.69
C PHE A 157 -1.66 -17.53 3.41
N MET A 158 -1.42 -16.85 2.29
CA MET A 158 -1.13 -17.48 1.00
C MET A 158 0.37 -17.70 0.75
N SER A 159 1.26 -17.01 1.46
CA SER A 159 2.70 -17.00 1.18
C SER A 159 3.39 -18.36 1.34
N GLY A 160 2.80 -19.30 2.08
CA GLY A 160 3.29 -20.67 2.19
C GLY A 160 2.95 -21.58 1.00
N THR A 161 2.03 -21.17 0.11
CA THR A 161 1.58 -21.99 -1.03
C THR A 161 1.72 -21.32 -2.38
N GLU A 162 1.83 -19.99 -2.41
CA GLU A 162 1.85 -19.19 -3.64
C GLU A 162 3.20 -18.46 -3.75
N THR A 163 3.75 -18.39 -4.96
CA THR A 163 4.98 -17.63 -5.19
C THR A 163 4.71 -16.12 -5.18
N PRO A 164 5.69 -15.27 -4.83
CA PRO A 164 5.55 -13.81 -4.89
C PRO A 164 5.18 -13.30 -6.29
N ASN A 165 5.79 -13.87 -7.33
CA ASN A 165 5.57 -13.44 -8.71
C ASN A 165 4.15 -13.83 -9.17
N ALA A 166 3.69 -15.06 -8.92
CA ALA A 166 2.32 -15.45 -9.24
C ALA A 166 1.30 -14.59 -8.47
N THR A 167 1.58 -14.34 -7.19
CA THR A 167 0.77 -13.48 -6.32
C THR A 167 0.64 -12.04 -6.82
N ALA A 168 1.73 -11.46 -7.32
CA ALA A 168 1.75 -10.13 -7.92
C ALA A 168 1.10 -10.11 -9.31
N PHE A 169 1.29 -11.17 -10.11
CA PHE A 169 0.65 -11.31 -11.42
C PHE A 169 -0.87 -11.38 -11.29
N TYR A 170 -1.41 -12.26 -10.43
CA TYR A 170 -2.84 -12.38 -10.18
C TYR A 170 -3.47 -11.08 -9.71
N MET A 171 -2.78 -10.31 -8.87
CA MET A 171 -3.24 -8.98 -8.45
C MET A 171 -3.49 -8.07 -9.66
N ASN A 172 -2.54 -7.97 -10.58
CA ASN A 172 -2.67 -7.12 -11.77
C ASN A 172 -3.75 -7.62 -12.74
N VAL A 173 -3.74 -8.92 -13.04
CA VAL A 173 -4.67 -9.53 -14.00
C VAL A 173 -6.11 -9.48 -13.51
N LEU A 174 -6.35 -9.58 -12.21
CA LEU A 174 -7.71 -9.60 -11.67
C LEU A 174 -8.27 -8.19 -11.42
N ILE A 175 -7.41 -7.19 -11.14
CA ILE A 175 -7.85 -5.78 -11.03
C ILE A 175 -8.14 -5.18 -12.41
N LEU A 176 -7.33 -5.54 -13.41
CA LEU A 176 -7.38 -4.92 -14.74
C LEU A 176 -8.78 -4.95 -15.40
N PRO A 177 -9.52 -6.08 -15.46
CA PRO A 177 -10.86 -6.10 -16.04
C PRO A 177 -11.84 -5.15 -15.34
N GLY A 178 -11.80 -5.07 -14.01
CA GLY A 178 -12.66 -4.16 -13.25
C GLY A 178 -12.35 -2.70 -13.56
N ALA A 179 -11.06 -2.35 -13.63
CA ALA A 179 -10.62 -1.02 -14.03
C ALA A 179 -10.99 -0.70 -15.49
N THR A 180 -10.88 -1.67 -16.41
CA THR A 180 -11.28 -1.54 -17.82
C THR A 180 -12.78 -1.28 -17.97
N VAL A 181 -13.63 -1.95 -17.19
CA VAL A 181 -15.10 -1.73 -17.23
C VAL A 181 -15.45 -0.32 -16.76
N ALA A 182 -14.75 0.19 -15.76
CA ALA A 182 -14.94 1.56 -15.27
C ALA A 182 -14.32 2.63 -16.21
N LEU A 183 -13.34 2.25 -17.03
CA LEU A 183 -12.52 3.16 -17.81
C LEU A 183 -13.31 4.14 -18.70
N PRO A 184 -14.35 3.73 -19.46
CA PRO A 184 -15.09 4.64 -20.33
C PRO A 184 -15.75 5.82 -19.60
N PHE A 185 -16.03 5.67 -18.31
CA PHE A 185 -16.66 6.71 -17.49
C PHE A 185 -15.67 7.72 -16.92
N PHE A 186 -14.37 7.40 -16.91
CA PHE A 186 -13.33 8.16 -16.22
C PHE A 186 -12.10 8.45 -17.10
N TRP A 187 -12.17 8.15 -18.40
CA TRP A 187 -11.06 8.30 -19.33
C TRP A 187 -10.83 9.75 -19.71
N SER A 188 -9.62 10.23 -19.48
CA SER A 188 -9.06 11.46 -20.05
C SER A 188 -7.85 11.10 -20.93
N MET A 189 -7.71 11.76 -22.08
CA MET A 189 -6.58 11.50 -22.96
C MET A 189 -5.29 12.04 -22.34
N PRO A 190 -4.26 11.20 -22.06
CA PRO A 190 -3.01 11.71 -21.50
C PRO A 190 -2.29 12.62 -22.49
N SER A 191 -1.78 13.77 -22.01
CA SER A 191 -0.90 14.64 -22.77
C SER A 191 0.50 14.02 -22.91
N TRP A 192 1.32 14.56 -23.82
CA TRP A 192 2.71 14.13 -23.97
C TRP A 192 3.55 14.34 -22.71
N GLU A 193 3.18 15.33 -21.88
CA GLU A 193 3.84 15.63 -20.61
C GLU A 193 3.61 14.51 -19.57
N HIS A 194 2.50 13.77 -19.67
CA HIS A 194 2.18 12.66 -18.78
C HIS A 194 2.97 11.38 -19.08
N VAL A 195 3.55 11.25 -20.28
CA VAL A 195 4.19 9.99 -20.71
C VAL A 195 5.34 9.59 -19.79
N GLY A 196 6.18 10.55 -19.37
CA GLY A 196 7.27 10.29 -18.43
C GLY A 196 6.75 9.74 -17.09
N TRP A 197 5.73 10.39 -16.53
CA TRP A 197 5.12 9.97 -15.27
C TRP A 197 4.39 8.62 -15.37
N ILE A 198 3.74 8.34 -16.51
CA ILE A 198 3.10 7.04 -16.81
C ILE A 198 4.12 5.91 -16.85
N LEU A 199 5.28 6.12 -17.49
CA LEU A 199 6.36 5.12 -17.52
C LEU A 199 6.89 4.85 -16.11
N VAL A 200 7.16 5.90 -15.33
CA VAL A 200 7.62 5.78 -13.94
C VAL A 200 6.56 5.05 -13.11
N LEU A 201 5.28 5.42 -13.21
CA LEU A 201 4.15 4.78 -12.53
C LEU A 201 4.10 3.26 -12.78
N GLY A 202 4.16 2.87 -14.06
CA GLY A 202 4.06 1.46 -14.47
C GLY A 202 5.23 0.60 -13.97
N ILE A 203 6.46 1.10 -14.17
CA ILE A 203 7.69 0.40 -13.78
C ILE A 203 7.78 0.31 -12.26
N THR A 204 7.70 1.45 -11.58
CA THR A 204 7.93 1.52 -10.13
C THR A 204 6.81 0.86 -9.35
N GLY A 205 5.57 0.91 -9.83
CA GLY A 205 4.49 0.20 -9.16
C GLY A 205 4.65 -1.32 -9.21
N THR A 206 5.22 -1.88 -10.29
CA THR A 206 5.47 -3.33 -10.40
C THR A 206 6.68 -3.73 -9.56
N THR A 207 7.77 -2.97 -9.67
CA THR A 207 8.99 -3.19 -8.89
C THR A 207 8.72 -3.03 -7.39
N ALA A 208 7.97 -2.01 -6.96
CA ALA A 208 7.63 -1.78 -5.56
C ALA A 208 6.95 -3.00 -4.92
N HIS A 209 5.86 -3.48 -5.52
CA HIS A 209 5.13 -4.63 -4.98
C HIS A 209 5.96 -5.92 -5.01
N THR A 210 6.68 -6.17 -6.10
CA THR A 210 7.48 -7.40 -6.24
C THR A 210 8.63 -7.43 -5.24
N CYS A 211 9.35 -6.30 -5.09
CA CYS A 211 10.43 -6.17 -4.11
C CYS A 211 9.92 -6.17 -2.68
N LEU A 212 8.72 -5.63 -2.40
CA LEU A 212 8.09 -5.72 -1.07
C LEU A 212 7.83 -7.17 -0.69
N LEU A 213 7.18 -7.94 -1.57
CA LEU A 213 6.88 -9.35 -1.30
C LEU A 213 8.16 -10.17 -1.06
N LYS A 214 9.19 -9.94 -1.89
CA LYS A 214 10.51 -10.58 -1.68
C LYS A 214 11.16 -10.16 -0.37
N ALA A 215 11.11 -8.87 -0.01
CA ALA A 215 11.68 -8.40 1.24
C ALA A 215 11.01 -9.05 2.46
N MET A 216 9.68 -9.21 2.42
CA MET A 216 8.90 -9.87 3.48
C MET A 216 9.20 -11.37 3.62
N GLN A 217 9.81 -12.01 2.62
CA GLN A 217 10.27 -13.40 2.74
C GLN A 217 11.64 -13.54 3.39
N HIS A 218 12.44 -12.47 3.41
CA HIS A 218 13.83 -12.51 3.87
C HIS A 218 14.05 -11.80 5.21
N ALA A 219 13.11 -10.99 5.68
CA ALA A 219 13.22 -10.27 6.94
C ALA A 219 11.84 -10.03 7.56
N ASP A 220 11.83 -9.96 8.89
CA ASP A 220 10.62 -9.67 9.65
C ASP A 220 10.10 -8.26 9.37
N ALA A 221 8.78 -8.11 9.44
CA ALA A 221 8.11 -6.83 9.22
C ALA A 221 8.67 -5.70 10.12
N SER A 222 9.06 -6.01 11.36
CA SER A 222 9.65 -5.04 12.30
C SER A 222 11.01 -4.51 11.83
N ALA A 223 11.81 -5.32 11.14
CA ALA A 223 13.10 -4.91 10.60
C ALA A 223 12.95 -4.08 9.31
N LEU A 224 11.86 -4.30 8.57
CA LEU A 224 11.55 -3.59 7.32
C LEU A 224 10.86 -2.23 7.56
N ALA A 225 10.07 -2.11 8.63
CA ALA A 225 9.34 -0.91 9.03
C ALA A 225 10.16 0.41 9.01
N PRO A 226 11.39 0.51 9.58
CA PRO A 226 12.17 1.76 9.53
C PRO A 226 12.40 2.25 8.12
N ILE A 227 12.74 1.32 7.23
CA ILE A 227 13.09 1.63 5.85
C ILE A 227 11.81 1.99 5.07
N ASP A 228 10.66 1.40 5.37
CA ASP A 228 9.39 1.83 4.80
C ASP A 228 9.01 3.24 5.27
N PHE A 229 9.26 3.57 6.55
CA PHE A 229 8.93 4.88 7.11
C PHE A 229 9.69 6.04 6.45
N LEU A 230 10.90 5.79 5.93
CA LEU A 230 11.61 6.77 5.10
C LEU A 230 10.81 7.19 3.85
N ARG A 231 9.82 6.41 3.42
CA ARG A 231 8.87 6.82 2.37
C ARG A 231 8.19 8.13 2.72
N LEU A 232 7.78 8.36 3.98
CA LEU A 232 7.17 9.63 4.38
C LEU A 232 8.13 10.79 4.13
N VAL A 233 9.38 10.65 4.60
CA VAL A 233 10.41 11.69 4.47
C VAL A 233 10.70 11.99 2.99
N PHE A 234 10.95 10.96 2.19
CA PHE A 234 11.27 11.14 0.77
C PHE A 234 10.07 11.62 -0.06
N CYS A 235 8.85 11.15 0.22
CA CYS A 235 7.65 11.67 -0.42
C CYS A 235 7.44 13.14 -0.06
N SER A 236 7.58 13.54 1.21
CA SER A 236 7.45 14.94 1.62
C SER A 236 8.48 15.84 0.95
N ILE A 237 9.76 15.41 0.89
CA ILE A 237 10.81 16.16 0.19
C ILE A 237 10.49 16.27 -1.31
N GLY A 238 10.13 15.16 -1.96
CA GLY A 238 9.80 15.16 -3.38
C GLY A 238 8.57 16.02 -3.69
N ALA A 239 7.55 15.97 -2.83
CA ALA A 239 6.33 16.75 -2.99
C ALA A 239 6.56 18.25 -2.82
N TYR A 240 7.43 18.64 -1.88
CA TYR A 240 7.85 20.02 -1.72
C TYR A 240 8.53 20.55 -2.99
N PHE A 241 9.53 19.84 -3.51
CA PHE A 241 10.31 20.33 -4.66
C PHE A 241 9.53 20.28 -5.99
N LEU A 242 8.65 19.29 -6.18
CA LEU A 242 7.94 19.11 -7.45
C LEU A 242 6.59 19.81 -7.50
N PHE A 243 5.87 19.89 -6.37
CA PHE A 243 4.49 20.36 -6.33
C PHE A 243 4.28 21.54 -5.36
N ASN A 244 5.33 21.97 -4.66
CA ASN A 244 5.23 22.95 -3.56
C ASN A 244 4.21 22.52 -2.48
N ASP A 245 4.02 21.20 -2.34
CA ASP A 245 3.14 20.60 -1.34
C ASP A 245 3.87 20.51 0.00
N ILE A 246 3.33 21.17 1.03
CA ILE A 246 3.92 21.19 2.37
C ILE A 246 2.91 20.59 3.35
N SER A 247 3.31 19.48 3.97
CA SER A 247 2.63 18.95 5.15
C SER A 247 3.09 19.67 6.40
N ASP A 248 2.18 19.86 7.35
CA ASP A 248 2.48 20.60 8.56
C ASP A 248 3.14 19.74 9.65
N PHE A 249 3.51 20.39 10.75
CA PHE A 249 4.12 19.74 11.90
C PHE A 249 3.28 18.59 12.47
N TRP A 250 1.95 18.74 12.50
CA TRP A 250 1.05 17.78 13.12
C TRP A 250 0.93 16.50 12.29
N THR A 251 1.04 16.59 10.97
CA THR A 251 1.21 15.43 10.09
C THR A 251 2.41 14.60 10.52
N TYR A 252 3.58 15.21 10.71
CA TYR A 252 4.79 14.47 11.09
C TYR A 252 4.72 13.94 12.53
N ALA A 253 4.15 14.70 13.45
CA ALA A 253 3.95 14.27 14.84
C ALA A 253 3.02 13.05 14.90
N GLY A 254 1.86 13.12 14.23
CA GLY A 254 0.89 12.03 14.17
C GLY A 254 1.45 10.80 13.44
N ALA A 255 2.15 10.99 12.32
CA ALA A 255 2.81 9.90 11.59
C ALA A 255 3.85 9.17 12.46
N SER A 256 4.60 9.91 13.27
CA SER A 256 5.59 9.33 14.20
C SER A 256 4.90 8.46 15.25
N VAL A 257 3.76 8.91 15.80
CA VAL A 257 2.96 8.11 16.75
C VAL A 257 2.41 6.84 16.09
N ILE A 258 1.82 6.96 14.89
CA ILE A 258 1.30 5.81 14.12
C ILE A 258 2.42 4.80 13.87
N PHE A 259 3.57 5.27 13.40
CA PHE A 259 4.72 4.44 13.09
C PHE A 259 5.30 3.73 14.31
N LEU A 260 5.52 4.45 15.41
CA LEU A 260 6.08 3.85 16.63
C LEU A 260 5.13 2.80 17.21
N ALA A 261 3.81 3.05 17.17
CA ALA A 261 2.80 2.07 17.55
C ALA A 261 2.82 0.81 16.66
N ALA A 262 2.85 0.99 15.34
CA ALA A 262 2.91 -0.10 14.37
C ALA A 262 4.21 -0.90 14.49
N TRP A 263 5.35 -0.22 14.63
CA TRP A 263 6.63 -0.85 14.86
C TRP A 263 6.61 -1.68 16.13
N TYR A 264 6.23 -1.07 17.25
CA TYR A 264 6.26 -1.72 18.56
C TYR A 264 5.43 -3.01 18.56
N ASN A 265 4.25 -2.97 17.92
CA ASN A 265 3.42 -4.15 17.68
C ASN A 265 4.16 -5.28 16.95
N THR A 266 4.83 -4.97 15.85
CA THR A 266 5.54 -5.99 15.05
C THR A 266 6.77 -6.52 15.78
N TRP A 267 7.47 -5.68 16.54
CA TRP A 267 8.63 -6.06 17.34
C TRP A 267 8.26 -6.92 18.55
N SER A 268 7.15 -6.61 19.24
CA SER A 268 6.69 -7.42 20.37
C SER A 268 6.27 -8.82 19.91
N ALA A 269 5.65 -8.92 18.74
CA ALA A 269 5.23 -10.20 18.15
C ALA A 269 6.43 -11.10 17.82
N SER A 270 7.44 -10.60 17.10
CA SER A 270 8.63 -11.40 16.74
C SER A 270 9.39 -11.91 17.97
N ARG A 271 9.44 -11.11 19.05
CA ARG A 271 10.07 -11.51 20.30
C ARG A 271 9.29 -12.60 21.05
N SER A 272 7.96 -12.63 20.91
CA SER A 272 7.13 -13.68 21.51
C SER A 272 7.33 -15.03 20.81
N GLU A 273 7.45 -15.03 19.48
CA GLU A 273 7.69 -16.25 18.68
C GLU A 273 9.05 -16.88 19.00
N MET A 274 10.12 -16.07 19.09
CA MET A 274 11.46 -16.59 19.44
C MET A 274 11.50 -17.25 20.82
N ARG A 275 10.77 -16.72 21.81
CA ARG A 275 10.70 -17.27 23.18
C ARG A 275 9.97 -18.61 23.25
N VAL A 276 9.12 -18.92 22.27
CA VAL A 276 8.40 -20.21 22.20
C VAL A 276 9.29 -21.27 21.56
N THR A 277 10.10 -20.91 20.55
CA THR A 277 11.02 -21.85 19.88
C THR A 277 12.26 -22.21 20.69
N GLU A 278 12.62 -21.40 21.69
CA GLU A 278 13.72 -21.68 22.62
C GLU A 278 13.34 -22.62 23.79
N LYS A 279 12.05 -22.97 23.93
CA LYS A 279 11.54 -23.89 24.96
C LYS A 279 11.25 -25.27 24.39
#